data_AF-U2E0X7-F1
#
_entry.id   AF-U2E0X7-F1
#
_cell.length_a   1.000
_cell.length_b   1.000
_cell.length_c   1.000
_cell.angle_alpha   90.00
_cell.angle_beta   90.00
_cell.angle_gamma   90.00
#
_symmetry.space_group_name_H-M   'P 1'
#
loop_
_entity.id
_entity.type
_entity.pdbx_description
1 polymer ?
#
loop_
_entity_poly.entity_id
_entity_poly.type
_entity_poly.pdbx_seq_one_letter_code
_entity_poly.pdbx_strand_id
1 'polypeptide(L)' 'MLNNQALEDYEVKAGYVLTCQSVPVTDTVVLSYDE' A
#
# COMPACT_ATOMS: atom_id res chain seq x y z
N MET A 1 -2.14 -8.54 -13.38
CA MET A 1 -2.51 -7.12 -13.16
C MET A 1 -2.58 -6.90 -11.67
N LEU A 2 -1.57 -6.26 -11.08
CA LEU A 2 -1.76 -5.55 -9.79
C LEU A 2 -2.22 -4.16 -10.18
N ASN A 3 -3.53 -3.91 -10.14
CA ASN A 3 -4.04 -2.56 -10.30
C ASN A 3 -4.67 -2.16 -8.98
N ASN A 4 -4.20 -1.07 -8.39
CA ASN A 4 -4.88 -0.50 -7.25
C ASN A 4 -6.23 0.06 -7.73
N GLN A 5 -7.32 -0.59 -7.35
CA GLN A 5 -8.69 -0.19 -7.72
C GLN A 5 -9.43 0.50 -6.56
N ALA A 6 -8.79 0.66 -5.40
CA ALA A 6 -9.45 1.14 -4.19
C ALA A 6 -8.89 2.47 -3.66
N LEU A 7 -7.58 2.74 -3.80
CA LEU A 7 -6.99 3.99 -3.32
C LEU A 7 -6.84 5.00 -4.45
N GLU A 8 -7.10 6.25 -4.13
CA GLU A 8 -6.86 7.40 -4.98
C GLU A 8 -5.35 7.74 -5.06
N ASP A 9 -4.95 8.48 -6.09
CA ASP A 9 -3.54 8.85 -6.30
C ASP A 9 -2.90 9.58 -5.10
N TYR A 10 -3.68 10.40 -4.39
CA TYR A 10 -3.16 11.14 -3.24
C TYR A 10 -2.94 10.23 -2.02
N GLU A 11 -3.72 9.17 -1.87
CA GLU A 11 -3.59 8.21 -0.77
C GLU A 11 -2.34 7.35 -0.98
N VAL A 12 -2.09 6.94 -2.23
CA VAL A 12 -0.84 6.27 -2.60
C VAL A 12 0.36 7.18 -2.35
N LYS A 13 0.28 8.46 -2.73
CA LYS A 13 1.33 9.45 -2.45
C LYS A 13 1.54 9.71 -0.95
N ALA A 14 0.50 9.55 -0.15
CA ALA A 14 0.56 9.65 1.31
C ALA A 14 1.15 8.38 1.97
N GLY A 15 1.31 7.28 1.22
CA GLY A 15 1.94 6.04 1.70
C GLY A 15 0.97 4.92 2.08
N TYR A 16 -0.33 5.05 1.78
CA TYR A 16 -1.30 3.97 2.00
C TYR A 16 -1.11 2.83 0.98
N VAL A 17 -1.29 1.60 1.44
CA VAL A 17 -1.13 0.39 0.63
C VAL A 17 -2.20 -0.66 0.93
N LEU A 18 -2.59 -1.41 -0.10
CA LEU A 18 -3.46 -2.58 0.05
C LEU A 18 -2.59 -3.80 0.30
N THR A 19 -2.51 -4.28 1.55
CA THR A 19 -1.58 -5.36 1.93
C THR A 19 -1.86 -6.70 1.24
N CYS A 20 -3.10 -6.95 0.84
CA CYS A 20 -3.47 -8.14 0.04
C CYS A 20 -3.06 -8.06 -1.43
N GLN A 21 -2.80 -6.85 -1.95
CA GLN A 21 -2.45 -6.62 -3.35
C GLN A 21 -1.02 -6.12 -3.54
N SER A 22 -0.36 -5.64 -2.50
CA SER A 22 0.98 -5.03 -2.58
C SER A 22 2.08 -6.04 -2.27
N VAL A 23 3.25 -5.87 -2.89
CA VAL A 23 4.44 -6.71 -2.66
C VAL A 23 5.58 -5.84 -2.11
N PRO A 24 6.26 -6.25 -1.03
CA PRO A 24 7.37 -5.47 -0.48
C PRO A 24 8.54 -5.42 -1.47
N VAL A 25 9.20 -4.26 -1.54
CA VAL A 25 10.37 -4.02 -2.41
C VAL A 25 11.69 -3.98 -1.62
N THR A 26 11.62 -4.21 -0.31
CA THR A 26 12.75 -4.23 0.63
C THR A 26 12.66 -5.45 1.54
N ASP A 27 13.78 -5.82 2.16
CA ASP A 27 13.88 -6.97 3.07
C ASP A 27 13.00 -6.82 4.32
N THR A 28 12.68 -5.59 4.72
CA THR A 28 11.84 -5.29 5.88
C THR A 28 10.97 -4.09 5.58
N VAL A 29 9.71 -4.17 5.99
CA VAL A 29 8.71 -3.07 5.93
C VAL A 29 8.04 -2.93 7.30
N VAL A 30 7.67 -1.71 7.66
CA VAL A 30 6.89 -1.42 8.86
C VAL A 30 5.58 -0.83 8.39
N LEU A 31 4.47 -1.46 8.80
CA LEU A 31 3.11 -1.05 8.46
C LEU A 31 2.43 -0.54 9.73
N SER A 32 1.77 0.61 9.62
CA SER A 32 0.75 1.01 10.58
C SER A 32 -0.60 0.69 9.95
N TYR A 33 -1.44 -0.01 10.68
CA TYR A 33 -2.87 -0.05 10.39
C TYR A 33 -3.48 1.05 11.24
N ASP A 34 -4.36 1.85 10.65
CA ASP A 34 -5.21 2.73 11.45
C ASP A 34 -5.99 1.87 12.47
N GLU A 35 -6.35 2.42 13.64
CA GLU A 35 -7.16 1.69 14.64
C GLU A 35 -8.53 1.26 14.10
#